data_AF-A0A650CPH1-F1
#
_entry.id   AF-A0A650CPH1-F1
#
_cell.length_a   1.000
_cell.length_b   1.000
_cell.length_c   1.000
_cell.angle_alpha   90.00
_cell.angle_beta   90.00
_cell.angle_gamma   90.00
#
_symmetry.space_group_name_H-M   'P 1'
#
loop_
_entity.id
_entity.type
_entity.pdbx_description
1 polymer ?
#
loop_
_entity_poly.entity_id
_entity_poly.type
_entity_poly.pdbx_seq_one_letter_code
_entity_poly.pdbx_strand_id
1 'polypeptide(L)'
;MNLLINFITSTLMKVLLVTFGDINDPTNGYLIRVSTIYKCLSKEHDVTVIQFVNSKISSDNSNKKIINVEIGKNYLSYAVKIISKSISSIKLIKSHDKVVVEGSIFLPFIITAKLLRKIVIYDTHGSIVEVSKGLKGIKNFIFRRVIGGVLDSISTKLSDVVITVSEDDAQIFRKYTRNKQKVVVVRHAVDVENIPFYEVPHERVRKVIFVGNLHSVQNYEAVKIILKVAERVKDIEFIIVGDGRELFKDYPPNVKFLGKVPSLHEYYREADVCFIPLTTGTGVKTKVLECMAYGRPVITTMKGIEGLNNVEKLDGIYLISHAEDIDEYVRLMNSLVLNKQYYNLRKYIVEKHSINSVCKSLLLLV
;
A
#
# COMPACT_ATOMS: atom_id res chain seq x y z
N MET A 1 49.92 6.90 -18.24
CA MET A 1 49.07 7.95 -18.86
C MET A 1 47.63 7.57 -18.55
N ASN A 2 47.11 8.21 -17.49
CA ASN A 2 45.73 8.37 -17.02
C ASN A 2 44.69 7.27 -17.28
N LEU A 3 44.18 6.68 -16.19
CA LEU A 3 42.80 6.91 -15.73
C LEU A 3 42.66 6.39 -14.29
N LEU A 4 43.19 7.18 -13.34
CA LEU A 4 42.64 7.29 -12.00
C LEU A 4 41.22 7.86 -12.16
N ILE A 5 40.20 7.00 -12.18
CA ILE A 5 38.81 7.42 -12.02
C ILE A 5 38.47 7.29 -10.54
N ASN A 6 38.70 8.39 -9.83
CA ASN A 6 37.88 8.91 -8.74
C ASN A 6 36.91 7.91 -8.07
N PHE A 7 37.40 7.12 -7.12
CA PHE A 7 36.59 6.77 -5.95
C PHE A 7 36.38 8.06 -5.16
N ILE A 8 35.42 8.89 -5.59
CA ILE A 8 34.79 9.83 -4.67
C ILE A 8 34.15 8.93 -3.63
N THR A 9 34.69 8.92 -2.42
CA THR A 9 33.97 8.53 -1.22
C THR A 9 32.72 9.41 -1.18
N SER A 10 31.62 8.98 -1.79
CA SER A 10 30.36 9.70 -1.67
C SER A 10 29.97 9.56 -0.22
N THR A 11 30.18 10.61 0.57
CA THR A 11 29.63 10.69 1.93
C THR A 11 28.14 10.38 1.82
N LEU A 12 27.72 9.30 2.49
CA LEU A 12 26.32 8.89 2.52
C LEU A 12 25.48 10.10 2.91
N MET A 13 24.49 10.44 2.08
CA MET A 13 23.58 11.53 2.43
C MET A 13 22.80 11.16 3.68
N LYS A 14 22.55 12.15 4.53
CA LYS A 14 21.73 12.00 5.73
C LYS A 14 20.28 12.29 5.38
N VAL A 15 19.42 11.28 5.54
CA VAL A 15 17.99 11.37 5.24
C VAL A 15 17.19 11.23 6.53
N LEU A 16 16.29 12.18 6.81
CA LEU A 16 15.34 12.08 7.91
C LEU A 16 13.99 11.60 7.37
N LEU A 17 13.55 10.41 7.75
CA LEU A 17 12.23 9.87 7.43
C LEU A 17 11.26 10.13 8.59
N VAL A 18 10.10 10.73 8.32
CA VAL A 18 9.06 11.01 9.31
C VAL A 18 7.78 10.26 8.94
N THR A 19 7.31 9.39 9.83
CA THR A 19 6.23 8.44 9.51
C THR A 19 5.36 8.05 10.71
N PHE A 20 4.25 7.37 10.44
CA PHE A 20 3.42 6.68 11.44
C PHE A 20 3.71 5.18 11.53
N GLY A 21 3.48 4.62 12.71
CA GLY A 21 3.57 3.19 13.01
C GLY A 21 5.00 2.64 13.05
N ASP A 22 5.10 1.37 13.41
CA ASP A 22 6.40 0.70 13.52
C ASP A 22 6.83 0.16 12.16
N ILE A 23 7.96 0.67 11.65
CA ILE A 23 8.50 0.21 10.36
C ILE A 23 9.08 -1.20 10.43
N ASN A 24 9.39 -1.69 11.63
CA ASN A 24 9.94 -3.02 11.86
C ASN A 24 8.84 -4.09 11.96
N ASP A 25 7.59 -3.70 12.21
CA ASP A 25 6.42 -4.59 12.27
C ASP A 25 5.30 -4.10 11.32
N PRO A 26 5.48 -4.27 9.99
CA PRO A 26 4.54 -3.76 9.02
C PRO A 26 3.26 -4.61 8.94
N THR A 27 2.20 -4.16 9.60
CA THR A 27 0.92 -4.90 9.71
C THR A 27 -0.12 -4.58 8.64
N ASN A 28 0.16 -3.63 7.74
CA ASN A 28 -0.77 -3.23 6.68
C ASN A 28 -0.01 -2.60 5.49
N GLY A 29 -0.72 -2.36 4.37
CA GLY A 29 -0.10 -1.83 3.14
C GLY A 29 0.63 -0.49 3.32
N TYR A 30 0.15 0.40 4.20
CA TYR A 30 0.86 1.64 4.50
C TYR A 30 2.22 1.35 5.14
N LEU A 31 2.27 0.52 6.18
CA LEU A 31 3.53 0.20 6.86
C LEU A 31 4.47 -0.64 6.00
N ILE A 32 3.94 -1.53 5.14
CA ILE A 32 4.74 -2.27 4.17
C ILE A 32 5.46 -1.30 3.23
N ARG A 33 4.76 -0.26 2.74
CA ARG A 33 5.37 0.78 1.90
C ARG A 33 6.45 1.56 2.65
N VAL A 34 6.15 2.07 3.84
CA VAL A 34 7.13 2.84 4.64
C VAL A 34 8.36 2.01 4.96
N SER A 35 8.17 0.75 5.38
CA SER A 35 9.26 -0.20 5.64
C SER A 35 10.10 -0.44 4.39
N THR A 36 9.46 -0.55 3.22
CA THR A 36 10.16 -0.68 1.93
C THR A 36 10.97 0.57 1.59
N ILE A 37 10.39 1.77 1.74
CA ILE A 37 11.09 3.04 1.54
C ILE A 37 12.31 3.12 2.45
N TYR A 38 12.13 2.85 3.74
CA TYR A 38 13.23 2.82 4.71
C TYR A 38 14.35 1.85 4.28
N LYS A 39 14.01 0.62 3.90
CA LYS A 39 14.96 -0.39 3.43
C LYS A 39 15.68 0.04 2.15
N CYS A 40 14.97 0.61 1.19
CA CYS A 40 15.55 1.12 -0.05
C CYS A 40 16.57 2.23 0.23
N LEU A 41 16.18 3.24 1.01
CA LEU A 41 17.03 4.38 1.32
C LEU A 41 18.25 3.99 2.16
N SER A 42 18.07 3.07 3.12
CA SER A 42 19.15 2.63 4.00
C SER A 42 20.24 1.80 3.29
N LYS A 43 20.02 1.36 2.04
CA LYS A 43 21.05 0.71 1.22
C LYS A 43 22.14 1.68 0.77
N GLU A 44 21.81 2.95 0.54
CA GLU A 44 22.71 3.94 -0.07
C GLU A 44 22.83 5.24 0.74
N HIS A 45 22.08 5.39 1.83
CA HIS A 45 22.03 6.61 2.61
C HIS A 45 22.03 6.34 4.12
N ASP A 46 22.43 7.36 4.88
CA ASP A 46 22.34 7.37 6.34
C ASP A 46 20.94 7.83 6.77
N VAL A 47 20.04 6.87 7.03
CA VAL A 47 18.63 7.15 7.34
C VAL A 47 18.37 7.18 8.84
N THR A 48 17.88 8.31 9.35
CA THR A 48 17.27 8.45 10.68
C THR A 48 15.75 8.49 10.53
N VAL A 49 15.02 7.80 11.41
CA VAL A 49 13.56 7.74 11.39
C VAL A 49 12.97 8.38 12.64
N ILE A 50 11.95 9.22 12.47
CA ILE A 50 11.00 9.58 13.53
C ILE A 50 9.70 8.87 13.23
N GLN A 51 9.33 7.90 14.07
CA GLN A 51 8.09 7.15 13.91
C GLN A 51 7.12 7.42 15.05
N PHE A 52 5.87 7.74 14.71
CA PHE A 52 4.81 8.02 15.67
C PHE A 52 3.95 6.77 15.90
N VAL A 53 3.92 6.26 17.13
CA VAL A 53 3.42 4.90 17.43
C VAL A 53 2.34 4.93 18.52
N ASN A 54 1.27 4.13 18.37
CA ASN A 54 0.10 4.16 19.27
C ASN A 54 0.33 3.49 20.64
N SER A 55 1.43 2.76 20.79
CA SER A 55 1.80 2.04 22.00
C SER A 55 3.31 2.07 22.18
N LYS A 56 3.75 1.85 23.43
CA LYS A 56 5.16 1.66 23.74
C LYS A 56 5.66 0.43 23.01
N ILE A 57 6.54 0.63 22.04
CA ILE A 57 7.23 -0.46 21.36
C ILE A 57 8.30 -0.96 22.34
N SER A 58 8.42 -2.28 22.49
CA SER A 58 9.58 -2.87 23.16
C SER A 58 10.81 -2.41 22.42
N SER A 59 11.54 -1.47 23.00
CA SER A 59 12.73 -0.88 22.39
C SER A 59 13.73 -2.00 22.15
N ASP A 60 13.82 -2.49 20.92
CA ASP A 60 15.07 -3.07 20.47
C ASP A 60 16.04 -1.89 20.35
N ASN A 61 16.76 -1.63 21.44
CA ASN A 61 17.72 -0.54 21.61
C ASN A 61 18.96 -0.70 20.69
N SER A 62 18.96 -1.68 19.77
CA SER A 62 20.05 -1.93 18.85
C SER A 62 20.16 -0.88 17.73
N ASN A 63 19.07 -0.23 17.31
CA ASN A 63 19.11 0.72 16.19
C ASN A 63 18.95 2.19 16.65
N LYS A 64 20.09 2.83 17.00
CA LYS A 64 20.17 4.23 17.47
C LYS A 64 19.58 5.29 16.50
N LYS A 65 19.19 4.90 15.29
CA LYS A 65 18.64 5.77 14.24
C LYS A 65 17.10 5.82 14.20
N ILE A 66 16.40 5.06 15.05
CA ILE A 66 14.93 5.09 15.11
C ILE A 66 14.48 5.81 16.40
N ILE A 67 13.73 6.89 16.22
CA ILE A 67 13.20 7.73 17.30
C ILE A 67 11.70 7.48 17.40
N ASN A 68 11.29 6.75 18.44
CA ASN A 68 9.89 6.49 18.73
C ASN A 68 9.24 7.69 19.42
N VAL A 69 8.08 8.10 18.89
CA VAL A 69 7.23 9.14 19.49
C VAL A 69 5.88 8.50 19.80
N GLU A 70 5.67 8.18 21.07
CA GLU A 70 4.39 7.64 21.51
C GLU A 70 3.29 8.68 21.30
N ILE A 71 2.24 8.28 20.60
CA ILE A 71 0.99 9.01 20.46
C ILE A 71 -0.10 8.24 21.19
N GLY A 72 -1.00 8.94 21.87
CA GLY A 72 -2.10 8.29 22.61
C GLY A 72 -3.13 7.71 21.64
N LYS A 73 -4.40 7.64 22.07
CA LYS A 73 -5.52 7.26 21.17
C LYS A 73 -6.31 8.47 20.63
N ASN A 74 -5.97 9.68 21.06
CA ASN A 74 -6.75 10.89 20.75
C ASN A 74 -6.14 11.68 19.58
N TYR A 75 -6.92 11.91 18.51
CA TYR A 75 -6.47 12.66 17.32
C TYR A 75 -5.93 14.07 17.64
N LEU A 76 -6.53 14.81 18.58
CA LEU A 76 -6.03 16.13 18.96
C LEU A 76 -4.63 16.05 19.59
N SER A 77 -4.38 14.98 20.35
CA SER A 77 -3.06 14.72 20.91
C SER A 77 -2.01 14.43 19.82
N TYR A 78 -2.42 13.95 18.64
CA TYR A 78 -1.50 13.65 17.55
C TYR A 78 -1.00 14.95 16.94
N ALA A 79 -1.90 15.86 16.61
CA ALA A 79 -1.55 17.16 16.03
C ALA A 79 -0.58 17.94 16.92
N VAL A 80 -0.87 18.04 18.23
CA VAL A 80 0.01 18.72 19.19
C VAL A 80 1.39 18.05 19.28
N LYS A 81 1.43 16.71 19.35
CA LYS A 81 2.69 15.96 19.40
C LYS A 81 3.51 16.12 18.13
N ILE A 82 2.88 16.11 16.95
CA ILE A 82 3.55 16.33 15.66
C ILE A 82 4.15 17.74 15.61
N ILE A 83 3.38 18.76 15.99
CA ILE A 83 3.86 20.15 16.01
C ILE A 83 5.04 20.29 16.98
N SER A 84 4.87 19.86 18.23
CA SER A 84 5.93 19.93 19.24
C SER A 84 7.19 19.15 18.82
N LYS A 85 7.02 17.97 18.22
CA LYS A 85 8.14 17.17 17.73
C LYS A 85 8.84 17.82 16.53
N SER A 86 8.10 18.45 15.61
CA SER A 86 8.70 19.17 14.47
C SER A 86 9.62 20.30 14.94
N ILE A 87 9.21 21.06 15.96
CA ILE A 87 9.99 22.16 16.54
C ILE A 87 11.20 21.63 17.33
N SER A 88 10.98 20.66 18.22
CA SER A 88 12.09 20.08 19.02
C SER A 88 13.12 19.34 18.16
N SER A 89 12.75 18.92 16.95
CA SER A 89 13.65 18.24 16.00
C SER A 89 14.44 19.20 15.10
N ILE A 90 14.41 20.53 15.30
CA ILE A 90 15.14 21.50 14.46
C ILE A 90 16.62 21.17 14.32
N LYS A 91 17.32 20.81 15.40
CA LYS A 91 18.75 20.44 15.34
C LYS A 91 18.97 19.19 14.49
N LEU A 92 18.07 18.22 14.62
CA LEU A 92 18.10 16.99 13.84
C LEU A 92 17.82 17.28 12.35
N ILE A 93 16.77 18.04 12.04
CA ILE A 93 16.45 18.43 10.65
C ILE A 93 17.63 19.20 10.04
N LYS A 94 18.28 20.11 10.77
CA LYS A 94 19.48 20.83 10.31
C LYS A 94 20.63 19.89 9.96
N SER A 95 20.80 18.78 10.68
CA SER A 95 21.90 17.82 10.46
C SER A 95 21.66 16.82 9.33
N HIS A 96 20.49 16.85 8.68
CA HIS A 96 20.15 15.99 7.55
C HIS A 96 20.08 16.80 6.26
N ASP A 97 20.40 16.15 5.14
CA ASP A 97 20.41 16.76 3.81
C ASP A 97 19.00 16.84 3.23
N LYS A 98 18.23 15.75 3.41
CA LYS A 98 16.85 15.61 2.92
C LYS A 98 15.89 15.18 4.04
N VAL A 99 14.64 15.58 3.92
CA VAL A 99 13.55 15.14 4.81
C VAL A 99 12.46 14.48 3.96
N VAL A 100 12.21 13.20 4.24
CA VAL A 100 11.11 12.43 3.65
C VAL A 100 9.95 12.41 4.64
N VAL A 101 8.76 12.76 4.17
CA VAL A 101 7.56 12.90 5.01
C VAL A 101 6.42 12.07 4.45
N GLU A 102 5.89 11.16 5.27
CA GLU A 102 4.88 10.16 4.89
C GLU A 102 3.47 10.64 5.29
N GLY A 103 2.77 11.32 4.37
CA GLY A 103 1.40 11.82 4.56
C GLY A 103 1.31 13.30 4.97
N SER A 104 0.24 13.98 4.55
CA SER A 104 0.09 15.45 4.72
C SER A 104 -0.18 15.91 6.15
N ILE A 105 -0.50 14.99 7.05
CA ILE A 105 -0.61 15.23 8.49
C ILE A 105 0.70 15.71 9.14
N PHE A 106 1.84 15.39 8.54
CA PHE A 106 3.16 15.86 8.95
C PHE A 106 3.55 17.19 8.28
N LEU A 107 2.59 17.96 7.77
CA LEU A 107 2.82 19.33 7.28
C LEU A 107 3.69 20.19 8.21
N PRO A 108 3.60 20.11 9.56
CA PRO A 108 4.53 20.83 10.43
C PRO A 108 6.01 20.52 10.16
N PHE A 109 6.37 19.25 9.90
CA PHE A 109 7.74 18.87 9.53
C PHE A 109 8.14 19.42 8.16
N ILE A 110 7.22 19.42 7.18
CA ILE A 110 7.45 20.03 5.85
C ILE A 110 7.78 21.52 6.04
N ILE A 111 6.95 22.25 6.79
CA ILE A 111 7.16 23.67 7.07
C ILE A 111 8.52 23.91 7.76
N THR A 112 8.81 23.19 8.84
CA THR A 112 10.08 23.33 9.57
C THR A 112 11.27 23.04 8.67
N ALA A 113 11.22 21.98 7.86
CA ALA A 113 12.30 21.63 6.93
C ALA A 113 12.50 22.70 5.85
N LYS A 114 11.43 23.25 5.27
CA LYS A 114 11.52 24.34 4.28
C LYS A 114 12.05 25.65 4.89
N LEU A 115 11.65 26.00 6.11
CA LEU A 115 12.22 27.15 6.84
C LEU A 115 13.72 26.99 7.08
N LEU A 116 14.19 25.75 7.23
CA LEU A 116 15.60 25.38 7.38
C LEU A 116 16.30 25.15 6.03
N ARG A 117 15.66 25.50 4.90
CA ARG A 117 16.16 25.35 3.53
C ARG A 117 16.58 23.92 3.17
N LYS A 118 15.89 22.93 3.73
CA LYS A 118 16.09 21.51 3.39
C LYS A 118 15.26 21.12 2.16
N ILE A 119 15.74 20.08 1.47
CA ILE A 119 14.98 19.41 0.41
C ILE A 119 13.94 18.52 1.09
N VAL A 120 12.68 18.69 0.70
CA VAL A 120 11.54 17.93 1.24
C VAL A 120 10.94 17.05 0.16
N ILE A 121 10.84 15.77 0.48
CA ILE A 121 10.17 14.74 -0.32
C ILE A 121 8.91 14.34 0.43
N TYR A 122 7.76 14.52 -0.19
CA TYR A 122 6.47 14.23 0.41
C TYR A 122 5.85 12.99 -0.26
N ASP A 123 5.80 11.86 0.44
CA ASP A 123 5.03 10.68 0.01
C ASP A 123 3.57 10.82 0.45
N THR A 124 2.67 10.77 -0.51
CA THR A 124 1.25 11.00 -0.28
C THR A 124 0.53 9.77 0.28
N HIS A 125 1.01 8.55 0.00
CA HIS A 125 0.33 7.25 0.21
C HIS A 125 -1.03 7.06 -0.48
N GLY A 126 -1.63 8.13 -0.97
CA GLY A 126 -2.97 8.19 -1.55
C GLY A 126 -3.64 9.51 -1.18
N SER A 127 -4.55 10.00 -2.01
CA SER A 127 -5.27 11.24 -1.69
C SER A 127 -6.22 11.05 -0.50
N ILE A 128 -6.10 11.90 0.53
CA ILE A 128 -7.02 11.87 1.69
C ILE A 128 -8.46 12.11 1.23
N VAL A 129 -8.63 12.95 0.22
CA VAL A 129 -9.92 13.28 -0.39
C VAL A 129 -10.54 12.04 -1.03
N GLU A 130 -9.79 11.27 -1.81
CA GLU A 130 -10.30 10.04 -2.42
C GLU A 130 -10.60 9.00 -1.34
N VAL A 131 -9.70 8.77 -0.39
CA VAL A 131 -9.91 7.83 0.73
C VAL A 131 -11.20 8.18 1.48
N SER A 132 -11.49 9.48 1.66
CA SER A 132 -12.69 9.94 2.36
C SER A 132 -14.00 9.70 1.61
N LYS A 133 -13.99 9.58 0.28
CA LYS A 133 -15.22 9.29 -0.50
C LYS A 133 -15.82 7.92 -0.19
N GLY A 134 -15.00 6.97 0.27
CA GLY A 134 -15.44 5.63 0.65
C GLY A 134 -15.96 5.50 2.07
N LEU A 135 -15.94 6.57 2.88
CA LEU A 135 -16.38 6.56 4.28
C LEU A 135 -17.81 7.09 4.40
N LYS A 136 -18.68 6.34 5.10
CA LYS A 136 -20.04 6.78 5.43
C LYS A 136 -20.02 7.68 6.68
N GLY A 137 -20.69 8.84 6.63
CA GLY A 137 -20.91 9.73 7.79
C GLY A 137 -20.53 11.21 7.57
N ILE A 138 -21.49 12.13 7.79
CA ILE A 138 -21.41 13.57 7.48
C ILE A 138 -20.26 14.31 8.18
N LYS A 139 -20.00 14.06 9.47
CA LYS A 139 -18.90 14.72 10.22
C LYS A 139 -17.51 14.32 9.72
N ASN A 140 -17.33 13.05 9.34
CA ASN A 140 -16.06 12.56 8.80
C ASN A 140 -15.84 13.01 7.35
N PHE A 141 -16.93 13.18 6.59
CA PHE A 141 -16.91 13.62 5.21
C PHE A 141 -16.41 15.06 5.06
N ILE A 142 -16.98 16.04 5.78
CA ILE A 142 -16.60 17.46 5.64
C ILE A 142 -15.17 17.70 6.17
N PHE A 143 -14.86 17.21 7.38
CA PHE A 143 -13.56 17.44 8.01
C PHE A 143 -12.42 16.83 7.18
N ARG A 144 -12.53 15.55 6.76
CA ARG A 144 -11.44 14.90 6.01
C ARG A 144 -11.35 15.39 4.56
N ARG A 145 -12.46 15.75 3.92
CA ARG A 145 -12.46 16.19 2.52
C ARG A 145 -11.93 17.61 2.35
N VAL A 146 -12.35 18.54 3.22
CA VAL A 146 -11.91 19.94 3.14
C VAL A 146 -10.51 20.10 3.73
N ILE A 147 -10.28 19.66 4.98
CA ILE A 147 -8.98 19.83 5.62
C ILE A 147 -7.93 18.92 4.98
N GLY A 148 -8.28 17.67 4.67
CA GLY A 148 -7.37 16.77 3.97
C GLY A 148 -6.93 17.31 2.61
N GLY A 149 -7.87 17.83 1.80
CA GLY A 149 -7.54 18.45 0.52
C GLY A 149 -6.67 19.71 0.67
N VAL A 150 -6.89 20.52 1.71
CA VAL A 150 -6.05 21.68 2.02
C VAL A 150 -4.65 21.25 2.44
N LEU A 151 -4.53 20.25 3.33
CA LEU A 151 -3.25 19.70 3.77
C LEU A 151 -2.48 19.11 2.60
N ASP A 152 -3.11 18.27 1.76
CA ASP A 152 -2.52 17.70 0.56
C ASP A 152 -2.03 18.81 -0.38
N SER A 153 -2.85 19.86 -0.60
CA SER A 153 -2.51 21.00 -1.46
C SER A 153 -1.32 21.79 -0.94
N ILE A 154 -1.29 22.14 0.35
CA ILE A 154 -0.19 22.90 0.95
C ILE A 154 1.09 22.06 0.96
N SER A 155 1.03 20.81 1.41
CA SER A 155 2.17 19.87 1.42
C SER A 155 2.73 19.68 0.01
N THR A 156 1.88 19.56 -1.00
CA THR A 156 2.31 19.49 -2.41
C THR A 156 3.03 20.76 -2.82
N LYS A 157 2.50 21.94 -2.51
CA LYS A 157 3.09 23.22 -2.93
C LYS A 157 4.46 23.44 -2.30
N LEU A 158 4.62 23.14 -1.01
CA LEU A 158 5.85 23.39 -0.25
C LEU A 158 6.97 22.39 -0.54
N SER A 159 6.64 21.16 -0.93
CA SER A 159 7.64 20.09 -1.13
C SER A 159 8.37 20.24 -2.47
N ASP A 160 9.63 19.79 -2.50
CA ASP A 160 10.48 19.81 -3.69
C ASP A 160 10.17 18.63 -4.61
N VAL A 161 9.82 17.48 -4.02
CA VAL A 161 9.35 16.28 -4.71
C VAL A 161 8.09 15.77 -4.01
N VAL A 162 7.13 15.29 -4.80
CA VAL A 162 5.89 14.68 -4.32
C VAL A 162 5.78 13.29 -4.92
N ILE A 163 5.76 12.29 -4.06
CA ILE A 163 5.68 10.88 -4.45
C ILE A 163 4.22 10.43 -4.35
N THR A 164 3.70 9.82 -5.40
CA THR A 164 2.40 9.14 -5.41
C THR A 164 2.55 7.65 -5.69
N VAL A 165 1.57 6.86 -5.28
CA VAL A 165 1.59 5.39 -5.45
C VAL A 165 1.11 4.93 -6.82
N SER A 166 0.33 5.76 -7.50
CA SER A 166 -0.26 5.48 -8.81
C SER A 166 -0.27 6.74 -9.69
N GLU A 167 -0.49 6.53 -10.99
CA GLU A 167 -0.66 7.63 -11.95
C GLU A 167 -1.99 8.36 -11.73
N ASP A 168 -3.05 7.64 -11.35
CA ASP A 168 -4.34 8.23 -10.98
C ASP A 168 -4.19 9.22 -9.82
N ASP A 169 -3.43 8.85 -8.79
CA ASP A 169 -3.07 9.75 -7.70
C ASP A 169 -2.21 10.91 -8.21
N ALA A 170 -1.21 10.66 -9.05
CA ALA A 170 -0.35 11.71 -9.60
C ALA A 170 -1.17 12.81 -10.29
N GLN A 171 -2.21 12.44 -11.05
CA GLN A 171 -3.10 13.40 -11.71
C GLN A 171 -3.85 14.30 -10.71
N ILE A 172 -4.22 13.79 -9.54
CA ILE A 172 -4.85 14.59 -8.48
C ILE A 172 -3.84 15.61 -7.93
N PHE A 173 -2.66 15.15 -7.52
CA PHE A 173 -1.64 16.00 -6.89
C PHE A 173 -1.03 17.02 -7.87
N ARG A 174 -0.94 16.70 -9.17
CA ARG A 174 -0.54 17.66 -10.21
C ARG A 174 -1.49 18.85 -10.35
N LYS A 175 -2.74 18.76 -9.88
CA LYS A 175 -3.67 19.91 -9.84
C LYS A 175 -3.30 20.93 -8.76
N TYR A 176 -2.54 20.53 -7.73
CA TYR A 176 -2.14 21.40 -6.63
C TYR A 176 -0.86 22.20 -6.91
N THR A 177 -0.15 21.92 -8.01
CA THR A 177 1.12 22.59 -8.32
C THR A 177 1.25 22.95 -9.81
N ARG A 178 2.01 24.03 -10.09
CA ARG A 178 2.36 24.42 -11.46
C ARG A 178 3.51 23.57 -12.04
N ASN A 179 4.45 23.14 -11.20
CA ASN A 179 5.53 22.25 -11.62
C ASN A 179 5.06 20.79 -11.56
N LYS A 180 4.46 20.30 -12.64
CA LYS A 180 3.92 18.92 -12.70
C LYS A 180 5.02 17.84 -12.63
N GLN A 181 6.26 18.17 -13.01
CA GLN A 181 7.38 17.22 -13.04
C GLN A 181 7.84 16.81 -11.63
N LYS A 182 7.55 17.64 -10.63
CA LYS A 182 7.87 17.29 -9.24
C LYS A 182 6.97 16.22 -8.65
N VAL A 183 5.86 15.89 -9.31
CA VAL A 183 4.94 14.82 -8.91
C VAL A 183 5.30 13.54 -9.66
N VAL A 184 5.92 12.61 -8.93
CA VAL A 184 6.51 11.39 -9.46
C VAL A 184 5.82 10.16 -8.89
N VAL A 185 5.71 9.10 -9.68
CA VAL A 185 5.08 7.85 -9.25
C VAL A 185 6.15 6.89 -8.76
N VAL A 186 6.12 6.58 -7.46
CA VAL A 186 6.89 5.47 -6.87
C VAL A 186 5.87 4.45 -6.38
N ARG A 187 5.75 3.34 -7.11
CA ARG A 187 4.71 2.32 -6.90
C ARG A 187 4.86 1.61 -5.56
N HIS A 188 3.79 0.94 -5.13
CA HIS A 188 3.87 0.00 -4.01
C HIS A 188 4.76 -1.19 -4.41
N ALA A 189 5.66 -1.60 -3.50
CA ALA A 189 6.55 -2.72 -3.72
C ALA A 189 5.94 -4.04 -3.23
N VAL A 190 6.35 -5.13 -3.86
CA VAL A 190 6.09 -6.51 -3.46
C VAL A 190 7.44 -7.18 -3.35
N ASP A 191 7.64 -7.90 -2.24
CA ASP A 191 8.84 -8.68 -1.99
C ASP A 191 8.81 -10.00 -2.77
N VAL A 192 8.92 -9.87 -4.09
CA VAL A 192 8.88 -11.01 -5.01
C VAL A 192 9.97 -12.03 -4.70
N GLU A 193 11.12 -11.63 -4.15
CA GLU A 193 12.22 -12.55 -3.81
C GLU A 193 11.80 -13.56 -2.73
N ASN A 194 10.95 -13.14 -1.79
CA ASN A 194 10.39 -13.99 -0.73
C ASN A 194 9.01 -14.57 -1.07
N ILE A 195 8.46 -14.31 -2.26
CA ILE A 195 7.18 -14.86 -2.71
C ILE A 195 7.42 -15.89 -3.80
N PRO A 196 7.18 -17.19 -3.54
CA PRO A 196 7.28 -18.22 -4.56
C PRO A 196 6.21 -18.02 -5.65
N PHE A 197 6.57 -18.37 -6.88
CA PHE A 197 5.61 -18.53 -7.95
C PHE A 197 5.09 -19.97 -7.93
N TYR A 198 3.78 -20.13 -8.07
CA TYR A 198 3.15 -21.45 -8.16
C TYR A 198 2.44 -21.62 -9.51
N GLU A 199 2.22 -22.86 -9.89
CA GLU A 199 1.27 -23.22 -10.96
C GLU A 199 -0.15 -23.35 -10.40
N VAL A 200 -1.15 -23.06 -11.22
CA VAL A 200 -2.55 -23.25 -10.84
C VAL A 200 -2.84 -24.75 -10.76
N PRO A 201 -3.36 -25.27 -9.62
CA PRO A 201 -3.49 -26.70 -9.40
C PRO A 201 -4.50 -27.37 -10.34
N HIS A 202 -5.60 -26.67 -10.67
CA HIS A 202 -6.69 -27.22 -11.47
C HIS A 202 -7.01 -26.36 -12.70
N GLU A 203 -7.40 -27.02 -13.79
CA GLU A 203 -7.84 -26.36 -15.04
C GLU A 203 -9.24 -25.74 -14.94
N ARG A 204 -9.98 -26.03 -13.86
CA ARG A 204 -11.26 -25.41 -13.53
C ARG A 204 -11.19 -24.87 -12.11
N VAL A 205 -11.96 -23.81 -11.84
CA VAL A 205 -12.04 -23.22 -10.50
C VAL A 205 -12.62 -24.24 -9.52
N ARG A 206 -11.86 -24.64 -8.50
CA ARG A 206 -12.32 -25.50 -7.40
C ARG A 206 -12.08 -24.87 -6.04
N LYS A 207 -11.01 -24.09 -5.89
CA LYS A 207 -10.66 -23.39 -4.65
C LYS A 207 -10.33 -21.94 -4.96
N VAL A 208 -11.06 -21.02 -4.33
CA VAL A 208 -10.82 -19.58 -4.44
C VAL A 208 -10.37 -19.01 -3.10
N ILE A 209 -9.51 -18.00 -3.15
CA ILE A 209 -9.00 -17.33 -1.97
C ILE A 209 -9.31 -15.84 -1.96
N PHE A 210 -9.63 -15.32 -0.78
CA PHE A 210 -9.63 -13.89 -0.47
C PHE A 210 -8.82 -13.63 0.80
N VAL A 211 -7.93 -12.64 0.74
CA VAL A 211 -7.10 -12.22 1.87
C VAL A 211 -7.39 -10.77 2.24
N GLY A 212 -7.65 -10.50 3.52
CA GLY A 212 -7.75 -9.14 4.03
C GLY A 212 -8.36 -9.03 5.43
N ASN A 213 -8.07 -7.92 6.12
CA ASN A 213 -8.71 -7.58 7.39
C ASN A 213 -10.19 -7.25 7.17
N LEU A 214 -11.11 -8.05 7.69
CA LEU A 214 -12.54 -7.97 7.43
C LEU A 214 -13.23 -6.83 8.18
N HIS A 215 -12.56 -6.19 9.15
CA HIS A 215 -13.05 -4.95 9.77
C HIS A 215 -12.98 -3.73 8.84
N SER A 216 -12.18 -3.80 7.76
CA SER A 216 -12.19 -2.77 6.72
C SER A 216 -13.50 -2.86 5.95
N VAL A 217 -14.18 -1.72 5.79
CA VAL A 217 -15.44 -1.59 5.04
C VAL A 217 -15.34 -2.20 3.64
N GLN A 218 -14.22 -2.00 2.95
CA GLN A 218 -14.02 -2.52 1.59
C GLN A 218 -13.96 -4.05 1.57
N ASN A 219 -13.29 -4.65 2.55
CA ASN A 219 -13.16 -6.10 2.65
C ASN A 219 -14.47 -6.73 3.13
N TYR A 220 -15.15 -6.08 4.06
CA TYR A 220 -16.46 -6.51 4.54
C TYR A 220 -17.49 -6.62 3.41
N GLU A 221 -17.61 -5.58 2.58
CA GLU A 221 -18.54 -5.60 1.44
C GLU A 221 -18.13 -6.63 0.38
N ALA A 222 -16.82 -6.80 0.13
CA ALA A 222 -16.34 -7.84 -0.79
C ALA A 222 -16.71 -9.25 -0.29
N VAL A 223 -16.52 -9.54 0.99
CA VAL A 223 -16.91 -10.85 1.54
C VAL A 223 -18.41 -11.08 1.45
N LYS A 224 -19.26 -10.06 1.63
CA LYS A 224 -20.71 -10.23 1.38
C LYS A 224 -21.02 -10.67 -0.04
N ILE A 225 -20.29 -10.17 -1.03
CA ILE A 225 -20.43 -10.62 -2.43
C ILE A 225 -19.94 -12.08 -2.55
N ILE A 226 -18.79 -12.40 -1.95
CA ILE A 226 -18.26 -13.77 -1.92
C ILE A 226 -19.28 -14.76 -1.38
N LEU A 227 -19.93 -14.45 -0.25
CA LEU A 227 -20.93 -15.33 0.35
C LEU A 227 -22.14 -15.58 -0.58
N LYS A 228 -22.65 -14.53 -1.23
CA LYS A 228 -23.75 -14.65 -2.21
C LYS A 228 -23.37 -15.50 -3.44
N VAL A 229 -22.12 -15.42 -3.88
CA VAL A 229 -21.62 -16.27 -4.97
C VAL A 229 -21.48 -17.71 -4.48
N ALA A 230 -20.87 -17.93 -3.32
CA ALA A 230 -20.70 -19.26 -2.71
C ALA A 230 -22.03 -19.98 -2.43
N GLU A 231 -23.12 -19.24 -2.21
CA GLU A 231 -24.48 -19.79 -2.12
C GLU A 231 -24.92 -20.51 -3.40
N ARG A 232 -24.38 -20.13 -4.55
CA ARG A 232 -24.83 -20.56 -5.87
C ARG A 232 -23.85 -21.49 -6.60
N VAL A 233 -22.60 -21.59 -6.15
CA VAL A 233 -21.58 -22.51 -6.67
C VAL A 233 -21.06 -23.42 -5.56
N LYS A 234 -21.79 -24.52 -5.31
CA LYS A 234 -21.59 -25.40 -4.14
C LYS A 234 -20.37 -26.32 -4.25
N ASP A 235 -19.85 -26.51 -5.45
CA ASP A 235 -18.70 -27.34 -5.80
C ASP A 235 -17.36 -26.61 -5.67
N ILE A 236 -17.39 -25.29 -5.45
CA ILE A 236 -16.20 -24.45 -5.25
C ILE A 236 -16.01 -24.15 -3.77
N GLU A 237 -14.80 -24.36 -3.26
CA GLU A 237 -14.39 -23.99 -1.92
C GLU A 237 -13.90 -22.54 -1.86
N PHE A 238 -14.40 -21.77 -0.90
CA PHE A 238 -14.05 -20.37 -0.69
C PHE A 238 -13.25 -20.22 0.61
N ILE A 239 -11.97 -19.89 0.48
CA ILE A 239 -11.06 -19.66 1.60
C ILE A 239 -10.94 -18.16 1.87
N ILE A 240 -11.33 -17.74 3.06
CA ILE A 240 -11.24 -16.35 3.52
C ILE A 240 -10.21 -16.26 4.63
N VAL A 241 -9.14 -15.53 4.39
CA VAL A 241 -8.02 -15.35 5.32
C VAL A 241 -8.00 -13.91 5.83
N GLY A 242 -7.96 -13.75 7.15
CA GLY A 242 -7.90 -12.46 7.82
C GLY A 242 -8.80 -12.37 9.06
N ASP A 243 -8.55 -11.34 9.85
CA ASP A 243 -9.29 -11.05 11.09
C ASP A 243 -10.72 -10.57 10.82
N GLY A 244 -11.66 -10.83 11.74
CA GLY A 244 -13.03 -10.32 11.66
C GLY A 244 -14.08 -11.34 11.18
N ARG A 245 -13.87 -12.65 11.40
CA ARG A 245 -14.85 -13.69 11.04
C ARG A 245 -16.21 -13.47 11.72
N GLU A 246 -16.20 -12.91 12.92
CA GLU A 246 -17.35 -12.73 13.79
C GLU A 246 -18.35 -11.69 13.26
N LEU A 247 -17.94 -10.92 12.24
CA LEU A 247 -18.80 -9.99 11.50
C LEU A 247 -19.79 -10.70 10.56
N PHE A 248 -19.59 -11.99 10.30
CA PHE A 248 -20.41 -12.80 9.39
C PHE A 248 -21.08 -13.93 10.16
N LYS A 249 -22.39 -14.06 9.98
CA LYS A 249 -23.21 -15.15 10.51
C LYS A 249 -23.76 -15.94 9.34
N ASP A 250 -23.98 -17.24 9.55
CA ASP A 250 -24.68 -18.12 8.61
C ASP A 250 -24.17 -18.02 7.17
N TYR A 251 -23.02 -18.65 6.91
CA TYR A 251 -22.42 -18.71 5.58
C TYR A 251 -22.50 -20.13 4.99
N PRO A 252 -22.42 -20.28 3.66
CA PRO A 252 -22.49 -21.58 2.99
C PRO A 252 -21.43 -22.57 3.50
N PRO A 253 -21.72 -23.89 3.49
CA PRO A 253 -20.80 -24.92 4.00
C PRO A 253 -19.49 -25.01 3.22
N ASN A 254 -19.46 -24.49 1.99
CA ASN A 254 -18.27 -24.40 1.14
C ASN A 254 -17.42 -23.15 1.40
N VAL A 255 -17.72 -22.34 2.42
CA VAL A 255 -16.93 -21.17 2.84
C VAL A 255 -16.17 -21.47 4.14
N LYS A 256 -14.87 -21.21 4.16
CA LYS A 256 -14.01 -21.36 5.35
C LYS A 256 -13.33 -20.04 5.70
N PHE A 257 -13.60 -19.54 6.90
CA PHE A 257 -12.87 -18.43 7.51
C PHE A 257 -11.71 -18.97 8.34
N LEU A 258 -10.48 -18.63 7.99
CA LEU A 258 -9.28 -19.12 8.66
C LEU A 258 -8.75 -18.19 9.75
N GLY A 259 -9.24 -16.95 9.83
CA GLY A 259 -8.66 -15.95 10.72
C GLY A 259 -7.27 -15.50 10.25
N LYS A 260 -6.44 -14.98 11.16
CA LYS A 260 -5.04 -14.70 10.88
C LYS A 260 -4.25 -16.01 10.82
N VAL A 261 -3.43 -16.15 9.80
CA VAL A 261 -2.57 -17.32 9.59
C VAL A 261 -1.10 -16.90 9.65
N PRO A 262 -0.17 -17.77 10.08
CA PRO A 262 1.26 -17.45 10.13
C PRO A 262 1.89 -17.21 8.75
N SER A 263 1.36 -17.86 7.71
CA SER A 263 1.87 -17.77 6.35
C SER A 263 0.74 -17.90 5.34
N LEU A 264 0.84 -17.14 4.23
CA LEU A 264 -0.10 -17.22 3.11
C LEU A 264 0.36 -18.19 2.02
N HIS A 265 1.59 -18.70 2.09
CA HIS A 265 2.20 -19.49 1.02
C HIS A 265 1.41 -20.75 0.66
N GLU A 266 0.95 -21.51 1.67
CA GLU A 266 0.18 -22.74 1.45
C GLU A 266 -1.18 -22.45 0.83
N TYR A 267 -1.86 -21.40 1.29
CA TYR A 267 -3.19 -21.04 0.79
C TYR A 267 -3.16 -20.51 -0.64
N TYR A 268 -2.14 -19.72 -1.00
CA TYR A 268 -1.95 -19.32 -2.40
C TYR A 268 -1.49 -20.48 -3.28
N ARG A 269 -0.71 -21.44 -2.77
CA ARG A 269 -0.30 -22.63 -3.53
C ARG A 269 -1.51 -23.47 -3.93
N GLU A 270 -2.45 -23.65 -3.00
CA GLU A 270 -3.63 -24.48 -3.22
C GLU A 270 -4.77 -23.78 -3.96
N ALA A 271 -4.83 -22.45 -3.93
CA ALA A 271 -5.88 -21.69 -4.59
C ALA A 271 -5.73 -21.72 -6.12
N ASP A 272 -6.85 -21.89 -6.82
CA ASP A 272 -6.90 -21.79 -8.28
C ASP A 272 -7.01 -20.34 -8.73
N VAL A 273 -7.78 -19.54 -7.98
CA VAL A 273 -8.09 -18.13 -8.29
C VAL A 273 -8.10 -17.29 -7.02
N CYS A 274 -7.62 -16.06 -7.11
CA CYS A 274 -7.94 -15.02 -6.14
C CYS A 274 -9.26 -14.35 -6.50
N PHE A 275 -10.23 -14.34 -5.59
CA PHE A 275 -11.51 -13.68 -5.82
C PHE A 275 -11.60 -12.37 -5.03
N ILE A 276 -11.50 -11.23 -5.71
CA ILE A 276 -11.37 -9.89 -5.12
C ILE A 276 -12.50 -8.97 -5.65
N PRO A 277 -13.77 -9.17 -5.25
CA PRO A 277 -14.91 -8.40 -5.76
C PRO A 277 -15.06 -7.05 -5.02
N LEU A 278 -14.04 -6.19 -5.07
CA LEU A 278 -14.07 -4.91 -4.36
C LEU A 278 -15.02 -3.93 -5.07
N THR A 279 -15.92 -3.30 -4.31
CA THR A 279 -16.84 -2.24 -4.79
C THR A 279 -16.34 -0.84 -4.45
N THR A 280 -15.49 -0.74 -3.42
CA THR A 280 -15.02 0.52 -2.84
C THR A 280 -13.56 0.41 -2.41
N GLY A 281 -13.00 1.52 -1.93
CA GLY A 281 -11.58 1.65 -1.57
C GLY A 281 -10.89 2.67 -2.45
N THR A 282 -9.60 2.87 -2.22
CA THR A 282 -8.76 3.78 -3.02
C THR A 282 -7.34 3.23 -3.10
N GLY A 283 -6.52 3.83 -3.96
CA GLY A 283 -5.12 3.43 -4.15
C GLY A 283 -4.95 2.03 -4.72
N VAL A 284 -3.71 1.57 -4.76
CA VAL A 284 -3.37 0.25 -5.29
C VAL A 284 -3.77 -0.85 -4.31
N LYS A 285 -4.47 -1.88 -4.79
CA LYS A 285 -4.89 -3.02 -3.96
C LYS A 285 -3.75 -4.03 -3.83
N THR A 286 -3.05 -4.00 -2.70
CA THR A 286 -1.88 -4.88 -2.44
C THR A 286 -2.20 -6.36 -2.61
N LYS A 287 -3.42 -6.80 -2.26
CA LYS A 287 -3.88 -8.18 -2.48
C LYS A 287 -3.89 -8.61 -3.94
N VAL A 288 -4.17 -7.71 -4.88
CA VAL A 288 -4.11 -8.03 -6.33
C VAL A 288 -2.65 -8.22 -6.73
N LEU A 289 -1.76 -7.31 -6.29
CA LEU A 289 -0.33 -7.44 -6.54
C LEU A 289 0.25 -8.73 -5.95
N GLU A 290 -0.16 -9.09 -4.74
CA GLU A 290 0.25 -10.30 -4.05
C GLU A 290 -0.22 -11.55 -4.81
N CYS A 291 -1.49 -11.63 -5.21
CA CYS A 291 -2.01 -12.72 -6.04
C CYS A 291 -1.22 -12.89 -7.34
N MET A 292 -0.99 -11.79 -8.07
CA MET A 292 -0.19 -11.79 -9.29
C MET A 292 1.25 -12.25 -9.03
N ALA A 293 1.81 -11.92 -7.86
CA ALA A 293 3.14 -12.37 -7.46
C ALA A 293 3.16 -13.88 -7.19
N TYR A 294 2.13 -14.48 -6.60
CA TYR A 294 2.04 -15.94 -6.46
C TYR A 294 1.70 -16.68 -7.77
N GLY A 295 1.50 -15.95 -8.87
CA GLY A 295 1.05 -16.53 -10.13
C GLY A 295 -0.42 -16.96 -10.09
N ARG A 296 -1.22 -16.35 -9.21
CA ARG A 296 -2.66 -16.61 -9.15
C ARG A 296 -3.43 -15.67 -10.08
N PRO A 297 -4.28 -16.21 -10.97
CA PRO A 297 -5.25 -15.39 -11.66
C PRO A 297 -6.22 -14.75 -10.67
N VAL A 298 -6.83 -13.64 -11.07
CA VAL A 298 -7.62 -12.77 -10.24
C VAL A 298 -8.97 -12.50 -10.90
N ILE A 299 -10.06 -12.90 -10.23
CA ILE A 299 -11.41 -12.43 -10.56
C ILE A 299 -11.67 -11.17 -9.74
N THR A 300 -11.94 -10.05 -10.40
CA THR A 300 -11.99 -8.73 -9.77
C THR A 300 -12.86 -7.76 -10.54
N THR A 301 -12.92 -6.52 -10.08
CA THR A 301 -13.67 -5.43 -10.69
C THR A 301 -12.69 -4.35 -11.16
N MET A 302 -13.17 -3.38 -11.94
CA MET A 302 -12.38 -2.18 -12.26
C MET A 302 -11.87 -1.48 -11.00
N LYS A 303 -12.62 -1.53 -9.89
CA LYS A 303 -12.21 -0.93 -8.63
C LYS A 303 -11.10 -1.72 -7.93
N GLY A 304 -11.08 -3.04 -8.10
CA GLY A 304 -10.03 -3.90 -7.55
C GLY A 304 -8.68 -3.71 -8.24
N ILE A 305 -8.66 -3.30 -9.52
CA ILE A 305 -7.43 -3.00 -10.27
C ILE A 305 -7.10 -1.50 -10.37
N GLU A 306 -7.83 -0.65 -9.67
CA GLU A 306 -7.56 0.80 -9.61
C GLU A 306 -6.09 1.11 -9.27
N GLY A 307 -5.50 2.06 -9.98
CA GLY A 307 -4.11 2.45 -9.82
C GLY A 307 -3.09 1.48 -10.43
N LEU A 308 -3.53 0.41 -11.11
CA LEU A 308 -2.69 -0.51 -11.87
C LEU A 308 -2.86 -0.27 -13.37
N ASN A 309 -1.76 -0.08 -14.09
CA ASN A 309 -1.81 0.33 -15.49
C ASN A 309 -1.83 -0.88 -16.43
N ASN A 310 -2.84 -0.95 -17.32
CA ASN A 310 -3.00 -1.97 -18.36
C ASN A 310 -3.06 -3.42 -17.84
N VAL A 311 -3.40 -3.63 -16.56
CA VAL A 311 -3.48 -4.98 -16.00
C VAL A 311 -4.71 -5.74 -16.49
N GLU A 312 -5.76 -5.04 -16.90
CA GLU A 312 -6.96 -5.61 -17.51
C GLU A 312 -6.69 -6.34 -18.83
N LYS A 313 -5.52 -6.11 -19.44
CA LYS A 313 -5.07 -6.76 -20.68
C LYS A 313 -4.22 -8.01 -20.43
N LEU A 314 -3.88 -8.29 -19.18
CA LEU A 314 -3.09 -9.46 -18.81
C LEU A 314 -3.99 -10.68 -18.73
N ASP A 315 -3.59 -11.76 -19.40
CA ASP A 315 -4.17 -13.08 -19.14
C ASP A 315 -4.10 -13.42 -17.65
N GLY A 316 -5.22 -13.91 -17.11
CA GLY A 316 -5.41 -14.15 -15.68
C GLY A 316 -5.99 -12.98 -14.89
N ILE A 317 -6.29 -11.83 -15.50
CA ILE A 317 -7.14 -10.80 -14.89
C ILE A 317 -8.55 -10.89 -15.49
N TYR A 318 -9.50 -11.39 -14.71
CA TYR A 318 -10.89 -11.54 -15.12
C TYR A 318 -11.74 -10.44 -14.49
N LEU A 319 -12.21 -9.51 -15.33
CA LEU A 319 -13.01 -8.38 -14.89
C LEU A 319 -14.50 -8.68 -14.93
N ILE A 320 -15.17 -8.21 -13.89
CA ILE A 320 -16.63 -8.26 -13.76
C ILE A 320 -17.16 -6.86 -13.95
N SER A 321 -18.15 -6.74 -14.84
CA SER A 321 -18.67 -5.48 -15.34
C SER A 321 -19.28 -4.64 -14.22
N HIS A 322 -20.09 -5.30 -13.39
CA HIS A 322 -20.71 -4.69 -12.20
C HIS A 322 -20.39 -5.50 -10.96
N ALA A 323 -19.78 -4.84 -9.98
CA ALA A 323 -19.30 -5.50 -8.77
C ALA A 323 -20.40 -6.24 -7.97
N GLU A 324 -21.66 -5.86 -8.14
CA GLU A 324 -22.83 -6.45 -7.48
C GLU A 324 -23.55 -7.50 -8.34
N ASP A 325 -23.11 -7.75 -9.59
CA ASP A 325 -23.69 -8.75 -10.49
C ASP A 325 -23.24 -10.17 -10.10
N ILE A 326 -24.00 -10.77 -9.19
CA ILE A 326 -23.79 -12.14 -8.73
C ILE A 326 -23.90 -13.15 -9.87
N ASP A 327 -24.76 -12.92 -10.86
CA ASP A 327 -24.95 -13.84 -11.98
C ASP A 327 -23.71 -13.87 -12.89
N GLU A 328 -23.05 -12.73 -13.11
CA GLU A 328 -21.81 -12.65 -13.87
C GLU A 328 -20.68 -13.43 -13.19
N TYR A 329 -20.50 -13.28 -11.88
CA TYR A 329 -19.52 -14.08 -11.13
C TYR A 329 -19.79 -15.58 -11.22
N VAL A 330 -21.04 -16.00 -11.03
CA VAL A 330 -21.43 -17.43 -11.07
C VAL A 330 -21.20 -18.01 -12.46
N ARG A 331 -21.61 -17.31 -13.52
CA ARG A 331 -21.35 -17.75 -14.92
C ARG A 331 -19.87 -17.87 -15.20
N LEU A 332 -19.07 -16.88 -14.79
CA LEU A 332 -17.63 -16.89 -14.97
C LEU A 332 -17.02 -18.08 -14.24
N MET A 333 -17.24 -18.23 -12.93
CA MET A 333 -16.63 -19.30 -12.13
C MET A 333 -16.94 -20.71 -12.66
N ASN A 334 -18.16 -20.95 -13.15
CA ASN A 334 -18.57 -22.25 -13.68
C ASN A 334 -17.99 -22.58 -15.06
N SER A 335 -17.68 -21.55 -15.86
CA SER A 335 -17.21 -21.72 -17.25
C SER A 335 -15.71 -21.47 -17.41
N LEU A 336 -15.06 -20.89 -16.40
CA LEU A 336 -13.68 -20.47 -16.49
C LEU A 336 -12.74 -21.68 -16.57
N VAL A 337 -12.00 -21.73 -17.68
CA VAL A 337 -10.89 -22.64 -17.89
C VAL A 337 -9.60 -21.89 -17.60
N LEU A 338 -8.80 -22.42 -16.67
CA LEU A 338 -7.58 -21.80 -16.19
C LEU A 338 -6.35 -22.36 -16.89
N ASN A 339 -5.40 -21.46 -17.16
CA ASN A 339 -4.06 -21.86 -17.56
C ASN A 339 -3.28 -22.32 -16.33
N LYS A 340 -2.34 -23.27 -16.49
CA LYS A 340 -1.48 -23.71 -15.38
C LYS A 340 -0.48 -22.65 -14.94
N GLN A 341 -0.05 -21.77 -15.84
CA GLN A 341 1.04 -20.83 -15.59
C GLN A 341 0.68 -19.41 -16.07
N TYR A 342 0.58 -18.47 -15.12
CA TYR A 342 0.33 -17.05 -15.40
C TYR A 342 1.61 -16.21 -15.24
N TYR A 343 2.65 -16.53 -16.02
CA TYR A 343 3.95 -15.85 -15.92
C TYR A 343 3.91 -14.36 -16.25
N ASN A 344 2.98 -13.94 -17.11
CA ASN A 344 2.75 -12.54 -17.44
C ASN A 344 2.35 -11.71 -16.20
N LEU A 345 1.55 -12.27 -15.29
CA LEU A 345 1.18 -11.61 -14.03
C LEU A 345 2.44 -11.38 -13.17
N ARG A 346 3.24 -12.43 -12.97
CA ARG A 346 4.50 -12.34 -12.20
C ARG A 346 5.48 -11.38 -12.86
N LYS A 347 5.61 -11.41 -14.19
CA LYS A 347 6.46 -10.50 -14.97
C LYS A 347 6.06 -9.04 -14.74
N TYR A 348 4.76 -8.72 -14.79
CA TYR A 348 4.26 -7.38 -14.47
C TYR A 348 4.69 -6.95 -13.06
N ILE A 349 4.57 -7.82 -12.06
CA ILE A 349 5.02 -7.51 -10.69
C ILE A 349 6.53 -7.30 -10.64
N VAL A 350 7.34 -8.16 -11.23
CA VAL A 350 8.81 -8.02 -11.23
C VAL A 350 9.24 -6.70 -11.87
N GLU A 351 8.65 -6.34 -13.01
CA GLU A 351 9.03 -5.15 -13.78
C GLU A 351 8.53 -3.83 -13.17
N LYS A 352 7.37 -3.83 -12.49
CA LYS A 352 6.71 -2.59 -12.05
C LYS A 352 6.61 -2.43 -10.55
N HIS A 353 6.63 -3.54 -9.81
CA HIS A 353 6.31 -3.57 -8.39
C HIS A 353 7.34 -4.35 -7.55
N SER A 354 8.44 -4.89 -8.11
CA SER A 354 9.49 -5.49 -7.28
C SER A 354 10.14 -4.44 -6.39
N ILE A 355 10.63 -4.85 -5.21
CA ILE A 355 11.44 -3.99 -4.34
C ILE A 355 12.57 -3.34 -5.15
N ASN A 356 13.29 -4.09 -5.98
CA ASN A 356 14.40 -3.56 -6.78
C ASN A 356 13.93 -2.47 -7.77
N SER A 357 12.84 -2.69 -8.50
CA SER A 357 12.29 -1.68 -9.42
C SER A 357 11.82 -0.42 -8.69
N VAL A 358 11.18 -0.58 -7.53
CA VAL A 358 10.67 0.53 -6.73
C VAL A 358 11.83 1.31 -6.09
N CYS A 359 12.81 0.62 -5.49
CA CYS A 359 14.00 1.25 -4.91
C CYS A 359 14.76 2.06 -5.96
N LYS A 360 14.96 1.51 -7.17
CA LYS A 360 15.61 2.24 -8.26
C LYS A 360 14.90 3.56 -8.59
N SER A 361 13.58 3.56 -8.58
CA SER A 361 12.79 4.78 -8.83
C SER A 361 12.91 5.79 -7.69
N LEU A 362 12.93 5.31 -6.45
CA LEU A 362 13.04 6.12 -5.24
C LEU A 362 14.43 6.76 -5.08
N LEU A 363 15.50 6.00 -5.31
CA LEU A 363 16.90 6.43 -5.20
C LEU A 363 17.32 7.42 -6.31
N LEU A 364 16.49 7.65 -7.31
CA LEU A 364 16.70 8.74 -8.27
C LEU A 364 16.19 10.09 -7.74
N LEU A 365 15.40 10.09 -6.66
CA LEU A 365 14.77 11.28 -6.06
C LEU A 365 15.53 11.75 -4.81
N VAL A 366 16.11 10.79 -4.09
CA VAL A 366 16.99 10.97 -2.93
C VAL A 366 18.41 10.90 -3.45
#